data_AF-A0A9E4Q6Q5-F1
#
_entry.id   AF-A0A9E4Q6Q5-F1
#
_cell.length_a   1.000
_cell.length_b   1.000
_cell.length_c   1.000
_cell.angle_alpha   90.00
_cell.angle_beta   90.00
_cell.angle_gamma   90.00
#
_symmetry.space_group_name_H-M   'P 1'
#
loop_
_entity.id
_entity.type
_entity.pdbx_description
1 polymer ?
#
loop_
_entity_poly.entity_id
_entity_poly.type
_entity_poly.pdbx_seq_one_letter_code
_entity_poly.pdbx_strand_id
1 'polypeptide(L)'
;DRAERDLLARDILTGEEKQRLFDLADQFDLLLGDPRDEEKFEFWRGYLRDKRDLHRKHPDYLASLDLPRADDLSAALDYLVGLDDLAHQDRANALGEQIPKQPFLVNFLPILDNQTLLLLFARFSGRDPLPQGATLQATASFVERLGLFGSEVDRVLSQGRREPSLGAVELLAFLQRSEFGPEEDLKLFFELLRDGDHGTAGEVVQALDRDTFKRLMEPVPYHLRTLLEPREFLEQLAVTTDAGELEFEQGIATLLAEPSGNFTVDEPFLNEMYQVVATRGGPGAQHVLRVLGQPLFPLEEFIQRQPEAAVALLADNIQQATDLVSGSDPVVSPPARIIYRLIYADPALASRLIQQFEHRGQEELVVESLAYIAYDQDRLARVPGLPISLEQDGEFLERLLRDQGVDWLGQRLGQAFDLFEARSRAGQVSRDFNSQFRTTLEAATSTLSDDSMVSQLGEIIAKAAAGGDGG
;
A
#
# COMPACT_ATOMS: atom_id res chain seq x y z
N ASP A 1 -20.54 -22.94 30.35
CA ASP A 1 -20.19 -23.11 28.93
C ASP A 1 -19.41 -21.92 28.35
N ARG A 2 -20.00 -20.76 27.97
CA ARG A 2 -19.20 -19.62 27.42
C ARG A 2 -18.15 -19.07 28.39
N ALA A 3 -18.52 -18.78 29.63
CA ALA A 3 -17.59 -18.30 30.66
C ALA A 3 -16.48 -19.32 31.02
N GLU A 4 -16.77 -20.61 30.85
CA GLU A 4 -15.85 -21.71 31.16
C GLU A 4 -14.85 -21.92 30.03
N ARG A 5 -15.29 -21.73 28.77
CA ARG A 5 -14.41 -21.65 27.59
C ARG A 5 -13.54 -20.40 27.60
N ASP A 6 -14.07 -19.26 28.06
CA ASP A 6 -13.30 -18.01 28.20
C ASP A 6 -12.23 -18.13 29.29
N LEU A 7 -12.51 -18.85 30.38
CA LEU A 7 -11.53 -19.17 31.43
C LEU A 7 -10.42 -20.10 30.89
N LEU A 8 -10.80 -21.18 30.20
CA LEU A 8 -9.83 -22.11 29.61
C LEU A 8 -8.94 -21.43 28.57
N ALA A 9 -9.50 -20.55 27.73
CA ALA A 9 -8.75 -19.79 26.75
C ALA A 9 -7.75 -18.82 27.40
N ARG A 10 -8.13 -18.17 28.52
CA ARG A 10 -7.23 -17.30 29.28
C ARG A 10 -6.09 -18.06 29.95
N ASP A 11 -6.36 -19.26 30.46
CA ASP A 11 -5.34 -20.11 31.08
C ASP A 11 -4.32 -20.62 30.05
N ILE A 12 -4.79 -21.01 28.86
CA ILE A 12 -3.92 -21.39 27.73
C ILE A 12 -3.05 -20.20 27.30
N LEU A 13 -3.65 -19.03 27.07
CA LEU A 13 -2.91 -17.82 26.69
C LEU A 13 -1.87 -17.42 27.74
N THR A 14 -2.24 -17.48 29.02
CA THR A 14 -1.31 -17.21 30.13
C THR A 14 -0.15 -18.20 30.14
N GLY A 15 -0.41 -19.47 29.85
CA GLY A 15 0.62 -20.51 29.70
C GLY A 15 1.58 -20.22 28.54
N GLU A 16 1.06 -19.86 27.37
CA GLU A 16 1.86 -19.50 26.20
C GLU A 16 2.71 -18.24 26.43
N GLU A 17 2.13 -17.20 27.03
CA GLU A 17 2.84 -15.96 27.38
C GLU A 17 4.02 -16.23 28.33
N LYS A 18 3.81 -17.07 29.34
CA LYS A 18 4.87 -17.51 30.28
C LYS A 18 5.91 -18.38 29.59
N GLN A 19 5.50 -19.33 28.74
CA GLN A 19 6.44 -20.15 27.97
C GLN A 19 7.38 -19.27 27.12
N ARG A 20 6.85 -18.22 26.50
CA ARG A 20 7.65 -17.27 25.71
C ARG A 20 8.67 -16.47 26.54
N LEU A 21 8.44 -16.26 27.84
CA LEU A 21 9.42 -15.69 28.77
C LEU A 21 10.43 -16.74 29.25
N PHE A 22 9.97 -17.96 29.49
CA PHE A 22 10.84 -19.10 29.80
C PHE A 22 11.84 -19.34 28.67
N ASP A 23 11.38 -19.38 27.41
CA ASP A 23 12.23 -19.60 26.23
C ASP A 23 13.31 -18.51 26.10
N LEU A 24 12.98 -17.26 26.44
CA LEU A 24 13.97 -16.18 26.51
C LEU A 24 15.06 -16.52 27.53
N ALA A 25 14.69 -16.91 28.74
CA ALA A 25 15.64 -17.20 29.83
C ALA A 25 16.49 -18.44 29.57
N ASP A 26 15.89 -19.50 29.01
CA ASP A 26 16.56 -20.76 28.70
C ASP A 26 17.57 -20.61 27.55
N GLN A 27 17.21 -19.82 26.53
CA GLN A 27 18.01 -19.68 25.32
C GLN A 27 18.91 -18.45 25.31
N PHE A 28 18.84 -17.57 26.32
CA PHE A 28 19.52 -16.27 26.28
C PHE A 28 21.01 -16.36 25.94
N ASP A 29 21.74 -17.29 26.56
CA ASP A 29 23.18 -17.44 26.33
C ASP A 29 23.49 -17.93 24.90
N LEU A 30 22.57 -18.64 24.23
CA LEU A 30 22.69 -19.04 22.83
C LEU A 30 22.51 -17.86 21.85
N LEU A 31 21.87 -16.79 22.31
CA LEU A 31 21.65 -15.57 21.53
C LEU A 31 22.85 -14.61 21.62
N LEU A 32 23.78 -14.85 22.55
CA LEU A 32 25.01 -14.07 22.70
C LEU A 32 26.06 -14.48 21.66
N GLY A 33 26.91 -13.55 21.23
CA GLY A 33 28.05 -13.86 20.36
C GLY A 33 28.58 -12.66 19.59
N ASP A 34 29.47 -12.93 18.64
CA ASP A 34 30.09 -11.91 17.79
C ASP A 34 29.08 -11.31 16.78
N PRO A 35 29.23 -10.03 16.41
CA PRO A 35 28.41 -9.37 15.39
C PRO A 35 28.42 -10.16 14.08
N ARG A 36 27.26 -10.28 13.42
CA ARG A 36 27.17 -10.85 12.06
C ARG A 36 26.59 -9.82 11.09
N ASP A 37 27.03 -9.88 9.84
CA ASP A 37 26.68 -8.89 8.81
C ASP A 37 25.19 -8.87 8.43
N GLU A 38 24.44 -9.95 8.72
CA GLU A 38 23.06 -10.20 8.23
C GLU A 38 21.94 -9.99 9.28
N GLU A 39 22.23 -9.37 10.42
CA GLU A 39 21.23 -9.34 11.50
C GLU A 39 20.13 -8.29 11.31
N LYS A 40 18.87 -8.76 11.32
CA LYS A 40 17.69 -7.92 11.16
C LYS A 40 17.34 -7.23 12.48
N PHE A 41 17.73 -5.97 12.61
CA PHE A 41 17.46 -5.15 13.79
C PHE A 41 15.97 -5.14 14.19
N GLU A 42 15.07 -4.99 13.21
CA GLU A 42 13.63 -4.96 13.45
C GLU A 42 13.08 -6.26 14.05
N PHE A 43 13.70 -7.41 13.74
CA PHE A 43 13.37 -8.67 14.41
C PHE A 43 13.69 -8.58 15.91
N TRP A 44 14.89 -8.13 16.28
CA TRP A 44 15.32 -8.04 17.68
C TRP A 44 14.56 -7.00 18.47
N ARG A 45 14.30 -5.83 17.88
CA ARG A 45 13.44 -4.80 18.45
C ARG A 45 12.04 -5.34 18.73
N GLY A 46 11.42 -6.00 17.75
CA GLY A 46 10.10 -6.61 17.90
C GLY A 46 10.08 -7.71 18.97
N TYR A 47 11.05 -8.62 18.90
CA TYR A 47 11.20 -9.72 19.86
C TYR A 47 11.36 -9.21 21.28
N LEU A 48 12.29 -8.27 21.54
CA LEU A 48 12.57 -7.78 22.88
C LEU A 48 11.46 -6.87 23.42
N ARG A 49 10.78 -6.08 22.58
CA ARG A 49 9.58 -5.31 22.99
C ARG A 49 8.45 -6.23 23.42
N ASP A 50 8.22 -7.31 22.67
CA ASP A 50 7.29 -8.36 23.08
C ASP A 50 7.66 -8.95 24.45
N LYS A 51 8.94 -9.29 24.68
CA LYS A 51 9.39 -9.80 26.00
C LYS A 51 9.18 -8.80 27.13
N ARG A 52 9.46 -7.52 26.91
CA ARG A 52 9.18 -6.47 27.89
C ARG A 52 7.70 -6.37 28.18
N ASP A 53 6.85 -6.40 27.16
CA ASP A 53 5.40 -6.30 27.34
C ASP A 53 4.82 -7.53 28.04
N LEU A 54 5.34 -8.73 27.76
CA LEU A 54 5.03 -9.96 28.49
C LEU A 54 5.50 -9.89 29.94
N HIS A 55 6.70 -9.37 30.20
CA HIS A 55 7.22 -9.17 31.56
C HIS A 55 6.35 -8.19 32.34
N ARG A 56 5.90 -7.08 31.73
CA ARG A 56 4.95 -6.15 32.35
C ARG A 56 3.64 -6.83 32.78
N LYS A 57 3.17 -7.83 32.02
CA LYS A 57 1.98 -8.62 32.36
C LYS A 57 2.24 -9.67 33.44
N HIS A 58 3.46 -10.23 33.49
CA HIS A 58 3.85 -11.32 34.40
C HIS A 58 5.16 -10.98 35.15
N PRO A 59 5.19 -9.92 35.98
CA PRO A 59 6.43 -9.33 36.49
C PRO A 59 7.26 -10.28 37.35
N ASP A 60 6.61 -11.17 38.12
CA ASP A 60 7.30 -12.09 39.03
C ASP A 60 7.75 -13.39 38.34
N TYR A 61 7.38 -13.62 37.07
CA TYR A 61 7.56 -14.94 36.46
C TYR A 61 9.02 -15.25 36.15
N LEU A 62 9.77 -14.31 35.56
CA LEU A 62 11.19 -14.54 35.25
C LEU A 62 12.00 -14.80 36.53
N ALA A 63 11.86 -13.98 37.57
CA ALA A 63 12.52 -14.17 38.86
C ALA A 63 12.12 -15.47 39.59
N SER A 64 11.03 -16.13 39.17
CA SER A 64 10.62 -17.42 39.74
C SER A 64 11.30 -18.65 39.10
N LEU A 65 12.03 -18.46 38.00
CA LEU A 65 12.70 -19.54 37.27
C LEU A 65 14.07 -19.87 37.86
N ASP A 66 14.36 -21.16 38.04
CA ASP A 66 15.68 -21.66 38.42
C ASP A 66 16.58 -21.82 37.18
N LEU A 67 16.87 -20.70 36.50
CA LEU A 67 17.71 -20.63 35.30
C LEU A 67 18.85 -19.61 35.46
N PRO A 68 20.03 -19.83 34.85
CA PRO A 68 21.24 -19.04 35.11
C PRO A 68 21.16 -17.51 34.88
N ARG A 69 20.21 -17.05 34.06
CA ARG A 69 20.04 -15.64 33.67
C ARG A 69 18.71 -15.03 34.11
N ALA A 70 17.84 -15.78 34.77
CA ALA A 70 16.46 -15.37 34.98
C ALA A 70 16.35 -14.09 35.85
N ASP A 71 17.16 -13.99 36.91
CA ASP A 71 17.22 -12.81 37.78
C ASP A 71 17.78 -11.57 37.06
N ASP A 72 18.84 -11.74 36.27
CA ASP A 72 19.44 -10.66 35.46
C ASP A 72 18.43 -10.11 34.44
N LEU A 73 17.69 -11.01 33.78
CA LEU A 73 16.64 -10.67 32.82
C LEU A 73 15.47 -9.95 33.48
N SER A 74 14.99 -10.47 34.62
CA SER A 74 13.92 -9.84 35.39
C SER A 74 14.30 -8.42 35.80
N ALA A 75 15.48 -8.25 36.41
CA ALA A 75 15.96 -6.94 36.87
C ALA A 75 16.16 -5.93 35.73
N ALA A 76 16.65 -6.39 34.56
CA ALA A 76 16.81 -5.54 33.39
C ALA A 76 15.46 -5.08 32.82
N LEU A 77 14.49 -6.00 32.67
CA LEU A 77 13.17 -5.67 32.15
C LEU A 77 12.37 -4.82 33.14
N ASP A 78 12.47 -5.08 34.45
CA ASP A 78 11.88 -4.23 35.49
C ASP A 78 12.39 -2.79 35.39
N TYR A 79 13.71 -2.62 35.24
CA TYR A 79 14.31 -1.31 35.09
C TYR A 79 13.77 -0.59 33.85
N LEU A 80 13.70 -1.28 32.70
CA LEU A 80 13.22 -0.70 31.44
C LEU A 80 11.74 -0.35 31.46
N VAL A 81 10.90 -1.18 32.09
CA VAL A 81 9.47 -0.86 32.32
C VAL A 81 9.34 0.39 33.17
N GLY A 82 10.21 0.56 34.18
CA GLY A 82 10.25 1.77 35.01
C GLY A 82 10.60 3.07 34.27
N LEU A 83 11.06 3.01 33.01
CA LEU A 83 11.39 4.17 32.20
C LEU A 83 10.24 4.64 31.29
N ASP A 84 9.16 3.86 31.16
CA ASP A 84 8.11 4.10 30.15
C ASP A 84 7.41 5.47 30.29
N ASP A 85 7.34 6.04 31.50
CA ASP A 85 6.67 7.33 31.73
C ASP A 85 7.63 8.54 31.64
N LEU A 86 8.93 8.30 31.47
CA LEU A 86 9.91 9.37 31.37
C LEU A 86 9.98 9.95 29.96
N ALA A 87 10.32 11.23 29.85
CA ALA A 87 10.67 11.83 28.56
C ALA A 87 11.96 11.21 28.00
N HIS A 88 12.13 11.21 26.67
CA HIS A 88 13.28 10.59 25.99
C HIS A 88 14.64 11.01 26.56
N GLN A 89 14.81 12.29 26.91
CA GLN A 89 16.03 12.82 27.52
C GLN A 89 16.28 12.24 28.92
N ASP A 90 15.24 12.13 29.74
CA ASP A 90 15.34 11.60 31.09
C ASP A 90 15.59 10.08 31.06
N ARG A 91 14.95 9.36 30.12
CA ARG A 91 15.27 7.95 29.85
C ARG A 91 16.74 7.77 29.48
N ALA A 92 17.24 8.55 28.53
CA ALA A 92 18.63 8.48 28.08
C ALA A 92 19.61 8.82 29.21
N ASN A 93 19.29 9.82 30.05
CA ASN A 93 20.11 10.17 31.22
C ASN A 93 20.15 9.05 32.26
N ALA A 94 18.98 8.50 32.61
CA ALA A 94 18.86 7.40 33.57
C ALA A 94 19.63 6.17 33.10
N LEU A 95 19.43 5.77 31.84
CA LEU A 95 20.18 4.67 31.21
C LEU A 95 21.68 4.94 31.16
N GLY A 96 22.07 6.16 30.80
CA GLY A 96 23.48 6.57 30.74
C GLY A 96 24.21 6.46 32.10
N GLU A 97 23.49 6.64 33.21
CA GLU A 97 24.04 6.45 34.55
C GLU A 97 23.99 4.99 35.03
N GLN A 98 23.03 4.21 34.54
CA GLN A 98 22.79 2.84 34.99
C GLN A 98 23.62 1.81 34.21
N ILE A 99 23.81 2.00 32.90
CA ILE A 99 24.57 1.08 32.05
C ILE A 99 25.99 0.79 32.58
N PRO A 100 26.77 1.77 33.06
CA PRO A 100 28.08 1.49 33.67
C PRO A 100 28.00 0.68 34.97
N LYS A 101 26.87 0.75 35.70
CA LYS A 101 26.64 0.01 36.96
C LYS A 101 26.08 -1.39 36.69
N GLN A 102 25.32 -1.54 35.61
CA GLN A 102 24.67 -2.78 35.17
C GLN A 102 24.89 -2.99 33.67
N PRO A 103 26.09 -3.46 33.25
CA PRO A 103 26.43 -3.65 31.84
C PRO A 103 25.47 -4.56 31.07
N PHE A 104 24.76 -5.45 31.77
CA PHE A 104 23.78 -6.36 31.18
C PHE A 104 22.65 -5.64 30.41
N LEU A 105 22.33 -4.39 30.77
CA LEU A 105 21.32 -3.56 30.11
C LEU A 105 21.63 -3.29 28.63
N VAL A 106 22.89 -3.38 28.21
CA VAL A 106 23.29 -3.16 26.81
C VAL A 106 22.56 -4.14 25.87
N ASN A 107 22.24 -5.35 26.32
CA ASN A 107 21.51 -6.35 25.53
C ASN A 107 20.10 -5.89 25.12
N PHE A 108 19.54 -4.91 25.81
CA PHE A 108 18.16 -4.47 25.65
C PHE A 108 18.02 -3.10 24.99
N LEU A 109 19.12 -2.49 24.52
CA LEU A 109 19.06 -1.24 23.77
C LEU A 109 18.07 -1.28 22.58
N PRO A 110 17.92 -2.38 21.82
CA PRO A 110 16.93 -2.43 20.73
C PRO A 110 15.48 -2.19 21.14
N ILE A 111 15.14 -2.35 22.43
CA ILE A 111 13.79 -2.05 22.96
C ILE A 111 13.46 -0.57 22.84
N LEU A 112 14.46 0.29 23.03
CA LEU A 112 14.31 1.73 23.14
C LEU A 112 13.79 2.35 21.83
N ASP A 113 13.08 3.46 21.97
CA ASP A 113 12.74 4.30 20.83
C ASP A 113 13.98 5.00 20.25
N ASN A 114 13.91 5.32 18.96
CA ASN A 114 15.03 5.90 18.20
C ASN A 114 15.54 7.21 18.82
N GLN A 115 14.65 8.06 19.33
CA GLN A 115 15.05 9.33 19.95
C GLN A 115 15.86 9.12 21.24
N THR A 116 15.42 8.20 22.11
CA THR A 116 16.17 7.82 23.33
C THR A 116 17.52 7.21 22.97
N LEU A 117 17.56 6.38 21.93
CA LEU A 117 18.82 5.80 21.43
C LEU A 117 19.79 6.89 20.98
N LEU A 118 19.37 7.79 20.08
CA LEU A 118 20.22 8.88 19.59
C LEU A 118 20.81 9.71 20.74
N LEU A 119 19.99 10.07 21.73
CA LEU A 119 20.43 10.82 22.93
C LEU A 119 21.41 10.03 23.80
N LEU A 120 21.16 8.73 23.99
CA LEU A 120 22.02 7.84 24.75
C LEU A 120 23.38 7.67 24.06
N PHE A 121 23.38 7.49 22.74
CA PHE A 121 24.60 7.32 21.95
C PHE A 121 25.43 8.61 21.88
N ALA A 122 24.80 9.77 21.78
CA ALA A 122 25.49 11.05 21.89
C ALA A 122 26.27 11.20 23.22
N ARG A 123 25.82 10.52 24.28
CA ARG A 123 26.50 10.51 25.59
C ARG A 123 27.69 9.55 25.65
N PHE A 124 27.59 8.39 24.99
CA PHE A 124 28.66 7.38 24.94
C PHE A 124 29.61 7.54 23.74
N SER A 125 29.39 8.53 22.87
CA SER A 125 30.30 8.83 21.77
C SER A 125 31.53 9.59 22.29
N GLY A 126 32.69 8.93 22.27
CA GLY A 126 33.97 9.52 22.67
C GLY A 126 34.73 8.73 23.74
N ARG A 127 34.98 9.34 24.91
CA ARG A 127 35.93 8.83 25.93
C ARG A 127 35.41 7.69 26.80
N ASP A 128 34.09 7.50 26.86
CA ASP A 128 33.43 6.45 27.64
C ASP A 128 32.56 5.60 26.69
N PRO A 129 33.14 4.59 26.01
CA PRO A 129 32.35 3.71 25.14
C PRO A 129 31.37 2.86 25.96
N LEU A 130 30.30 2.39 25.31
CA LEU A 130 29.40 1.40 25.92
C LEU A 130 30.21 0.19 26.43
N PRO A 131 29.81 -0.42 27.57
CA PRO A 131 30.51 -1.58 28.13
C PRO A 131 30.74 -2.69 27.10
N GLN A 132 31.99 -3.17 27.02
CA GLN A 132 32.37 -4.26 26.12
C GLN A 132 32.09 -5.62 26.78
N GLY A 133 31.51 -6.56 26.04
CA GLY A 133 31.17 -7.91 26.49
C GLY A 133 30.36 -8.68 25.44
N ALA A 134 30.05 -9.95 25.70
CA ALA A 134 29.15 -10.73 24.85
C ALA A 134 27.74 -10.12 24.95
N THR A 135 27.33 -9.41 23.91
CA THR A 135 25.96 -8.94 23.75
C THR A 135 25.17 -9.92 22.89
N LEU A 136 23.86 -9.74 22.80
CA LEU A 136 23.11 -10.29 21.66
C LEU A 136 23.86 -9.93 20.38
N GLN A 137 24.09 -10.91 19.50
CA GLN A 137 24.93 -10.78 18.30
C GLN A 137 24.60 -9.48 17.52
N ALA A 138 23.30 -9.23 17.34
CA ALA A 138 22.79 -8.06 16.62
C ALA A 138 22.97 -6.74 17.34
N THR A 139 22.99 -6.73 18.67
CA THR A 139 23.05 -5.50 19.44
C THR A 139 24.43 -4.85 19.31
N ALA A 140 25.51 -5.61 19.14
CA ALA A 140 26.84 -5.05 18.93
C ALA A 140 27.00 -4.40 17.54
N SER A 141 26.61 -5.07 16.45
CA SER A 141 26.59 -4.44 15.11
C SER A 141 25.64 -3.23 15.08
N PHE A 142 24.50 -3.33 15.76
CA PHE A 142 23.52 -2.24 15.84
C PHE A 142 24.06 -1.03 16.61
N VAL A 143 24.71 -1.27 17.75
CA VAL A 143 25.36 -0.22 18.57
C VAL A 143 26.46 0.48 17.77
N GLU A 144 27.25 -0.27 17.00
CA GLU A 144 28.26 0.30 16.11
C GLU A 144 27.62 1.16 14.99
N ARG A 145 26.61 0.63 14.30
CA ARG A 145 25.87 1.34 13.25
C ARG A 145 25.15 2.58 13.77
N LEU A 146 24.51 2.53 14.94
CA LEU A 146 23.89 3.69 15.59
C LEU A 146 24.91 4.74 16.02
N GLY A 147 26.10 4.33 16.49
CA GLY A 147 27.17 5.26 16.81
C GLY A 147 27.61 6.05 15.57
N LEU A 148 27.71 5.38 14.43
CA LEU A 148 28.02 6.01 13.14
C LEU A 148 26.88 6.92 12.67
N PHE A 149 25.67 6.39 12.53
CA PHE A 149 24.52 7.14 11.98
C PHE A 149 24.02 8.22 12.90
N GLY A 150 24.05 8.02 14.22
CA GLY A 150 23.54 9.02 15.17
C GLY A 150 24.26 10.36 15.06
N SER A 151 25.58 10.34 14.86
CA SER A 151 26.36 11.56 14.65
C SER A 151 26.04 12.28 13.32
N GLU A 152 25.76 11.50 12.28
CA GLU A 152 25.40 12.04 10.96
C GLU A 152 23.96 12.55 10.95
N VAL A 153 23.02 11.83 11.56
CA VAL A 153 21.63 12.26 11.76
C VAL A 153 21.57 13.56 12.56
N ASP A 154 22.28 13.66 13.69
CA ASP A 154 22.34 14.89 14.47
C ASP A 154 22.96 16.05 13.67
N ARG A 155 23.98 15.79 12.84
CA ARG A 155 24.53 16.80 11.93
C ARG A 155 23.49 17.26 10.91
N VAL A 156 22.80 16.34 10.24
CA VAL A 156 21.76 16.66 9.25
C VAL A 156 20.63 17.48 9.89
N LEU A 157 20.09 17.03 11.03
CA LEU A 157 19.00 17.73 11.72
C LEU A 157 19.45 19.08 12.28
N SER A 158 20.64 19.18 12.86
CA SER A 158 21.14 20.45 13.41
C SER A 158 21.40 21.51 12.34
N GLN A 159 21.85 21.12 11.14
CA GLN A 159 21.92 22.04 10.01
C GLN A 159 20.53 22.32 9.43
N GLY A 160 19.67 21.31 9.30
CA GLY A 160 18.29 21.45 8.82
C GLY A 160 17.47 22.46 9.61
N ARG A 161 17.57 22.43 10.95
CA ARG A 161 16.91 23.40 11.84
C ARG A 161 17.39 24.84 11.63
N ARG A 162 18.59 25.05 11.09
CA ARG A 162 19.09 26.38 10.72
C ARG A 162 18.55 26.77 9.36
N GLU A 163 18.68 25.84 8.40
CA GLU A 163 18.19 25.98 7.04
C GLU A 163 18.06 24.59 6.40
N PRO A 164 16.89 24.21 5.85
CA PRO A 164 16.68 22.88 5.27
C PRO A 164 17.69 22.53 4.17
N SER A 165 18.10 23.50 3.36
CA SER A 165 19.11 23.34 2.30
C SER A 165 20.48 22.90 2.84
N LEU A 166 20.88 23.40 4.02
CA LEU A 166 22.13 22.99 4.66
C LEU A 166 22.04 21.55 5.18
N GLY A 167 20.89 21.16 5.72
CA GLY A 167 20.63 19.76 6.10
C GLY A 167 20.66 18.83 4.88
N ALA A 168 20.09 19.25 3.75
CA ALA A 168 20.10 18.49 2.49
C ALA A 168 21.52 18.29 1.96
N VAL A 169 22.40 19.30 2.06
CA VAL A 169 23.82 19.19 1.71
C VAL A 169 24.54 18.16 2.59
N GLU A 170 24.28 18.15 3.90
CA GLU A 170 24.87 17.15 4.81
C GLU A 170 24.33 15.74 4.52
N LEU A 171 23.04 15.61 4.23
CA LEU A 171 22.42 14.35 3.85
C LEU A 171 23.03 13.80 2.55
N LEU A 172 23.16 14.65 1.53
CA LEU A 172 23.82 14.29 0.28
C LEU A 172 25.28 13.86 0.50
N ALA A 173 26.02 14.60 1.33
CA ALA A 173 27.40 14.26 1.67
C ALA A 173 27.49 12.89 2.36
N PHE A 174 26.56 12.57 3.26
CA PHE A 174 26.46 11.24 3.86
C PHE A 174 26.20 10.15 2.81
N LEU A 175 25.16 10.32 1.97
CA LEU A 175 24.79 9.37 0.92
C LEU A 175 25.92 9.13 -0.09
N GLN A 176 26.68 10.18 -0.44
CA GLN A 176 27.82 10.06 -1.35
C GLN A 176 29.01 9.34 -0.70
N ARG A 177 29.29 9.60 0.59
CA ARG A 177 30.39 8.92 1.30
C ARG A 177 30.12 7.43 1.49
N SER A 178 28.85 7.03 1.65
CA SER A 178 28.45 5.63 1.73
C SER A 178 28.20 4.98 0.36
N GLU A 179 28.37 5.73 -0.73
CA GLU A 179 28.03 5.31 -2.10
C GLU A 179 26.59 4.81 -2.25
N PHE A 180 25.64 5.37 -1.49
CA PHE A 180 24.29 4.83 -1.35
C PHE A 180 24.37 3.39 -0.88
N GLY A 181 24.94 3.20 0.31
CA GLY A 181 25.27 1.90 0.90
C GLY A 181 24.10 0.92 1.04
N PRO A 182 24.26 -0.16 1.82
CA PRO A 182 23.25 -1.19 1.93
C PRO A 182 21.85 -0.64 2.24
N GLU A 183 20.83 -1.18 1.58
CA GLU A 183 19.45 -0.72 1.69
C GLU A 183 18.98 -0.63 3.16
N GLU A 184 19.30 -1.65 3.96
CA GLU A 184 18.94 -1.71 5.38
C GLU A 184 19.59 -0.60 6.22
N ASP A 185 20.79 -0.15 5.85
CA ASP A 185 21.47 0.96 6.52
C ASP A 185 20.82 2.31 6.16
N LEU A 186 20.39 2.46 4.91
CA LEU A 186 19.62 3.64 4.49
C LEU A 186 18.26 3.68 5.18
N LYS A 187 17.52 2.56 5.24
CA LYS A 187 16.26 2.47 5.97
C LYS A 187 16.44 2.88 7.43
N LEU A 188 17.44 2.31 8.12
CA LEU A 188 17.73 2.66 9.51
C LEU A 188 18.07 4.16 9.65
N PHE A 189 18.90 4.71 8.76
CA PHE A 189 19.24 6.13 8.78
C PHE A 189 17.99 7.01 8.66
N PHE A 190 17.12 6.74 7.69
CA PHE A 190 15.89 7.53 7.48
C PHE A 190 14.87 7.36 8.62
N GLU A 191 14.81 6.20 9.28
CA GLU A 191 14.02 6.02 10.51
C GLU A 191 14.55 6.88 11.66
N LEU A 192 15.86 6.89 11.87
CA LEU A 192 16.50 7.72 12.90
C LEU A 192 16.30 9.21 12.60
N LEU A 193 16.43 9.61 11.33
CA LEU A 193 16.20 10.97 10.89
C LEU A 193 14.75 11.41 11.20
N ARG A 194 13.77 10.59 10.79
CA ARG A 194 12.34 10.84 11.02
C ARG A 194 12.01 10.92 12.51
N ASP A 195 12.48 9.95 13.29
CA ASP A 195 12.13 9.84 14.71
C ASP A 195 12.91 10.85 15.58
N GLY A 196 14.04 11.37 15.08
CA GLY A 196 14.80 12.44 15.73
C GLY A 196 14.07 13.79 15.69
N ASP A 197 13.53 14.16 14.53
CA ASP A 197 12.73 15.37 14.32
C ASP A 197 11.97 15.28 12.98
N HIS A 198 10.72 14.78 13.01
CA HIS A 198 9.93 14.51 11.80
C HIS A 198 9.77 15.74 10.89
N GLY A 199 9.46 16.90 11.47
CA GLY A 199 9.27 18.14 10.72
C GLY A 199 10.55 18.60 10.03
N THR A 200 11.66 18.69 10.77
CA THR A 200 12.96 19.06 10.17
C THR A 200 13.41 18.02 9.13
N ALA A 201 13.20 16.73 9.39
CA ALA A 201 13.54 15.67 8.46
C ALA A 201 12.78 15.79 7.14
N GLY A 202 11.47 16.06 7.20
CA GLY A 202 10.64 16.31 6.02
C GLY A 202 11.15 17.51 5.21
N GLU A 203 11.38 18.66 5.85
CA GLU A 203 11.91 19.86 5.19
C GLU A 203 13.28 19.60 4.53
N VAL A 204 14.18 18.84 5.19
CA VAL A 204 15.48 18.48 4.64
C VAL A 204 15.35 17.58 3.41
N VAL A 205 14.49 16.56 3.47
CA VAL A 205 14.25 15.66 2.32
C VAL A 205 13.62 16.43 1.15
N GLN A 206 12.72 17.37 1.43
CA GLN A 206 12.14 18.25 0.42
C GLN A 206 13.16 19.20 -0.20
N ALA A 207 14.23 19.56 0.52
CA ALA A 207 15.30 20.41 0.01
C ALA A 207 16.37 19.65 -0.82
N LEU A 208 16.27 18.32 -0.93
CA LEU A 208 17.14 17.54 -1.82
C LEU A 208 16.91 17.91 -3.29
N ASP A 209 17.95 17.72 -4.10
CA ASP A 209 17.79 17.77 -5.55
C ASP A 209 17.03 16.54 -6.07
N ARG A 210 16.32 16.72 -7.18
CA ARG A 210 15.44 15.68 -7.76
C ARG A 210 16.18 14.40 -8.14
N ASP A 211 17.43 14.49 -8.57
CA ASP A 211 18.20 13.30 -8.99
C ASP A 211 18.57 12.46 -7.77
N THR A 212 18.99 13.11 -6.68
CA THR A 212 19.21 12.44 -5.40
C THR A 212 17.92 11.83 -4.87
N PHE A 213 16.79 12.56 -4.90
CA PHE A 213 15.50 12.04 -4.47
C PHE A 213 15.07 10.80 -5.27
N LYS A 214 15.17 10.83 -6.61
CA LYS A 214 14.86 9.69 -7.47
C LYS A 214 15.73 8.47 -7.17
N ARG A 215 17.00 8.66 -6.84
CA ARG A 215 17.91 7.56 -6.44
C ARG A 215 17.53 6.93 -5.09
N LEU A 216 16.83 7.66 -4.23
CA LEU A 216 16.33 7.16 -2.95
C LEU A 216 14.99 6.41 -3.06
N MET A 217 14.28 6.53 -4.19
CA MET A 217 12.99 5.88 -4.41
C MET A 217 13.08 4.36 -4.36
N GLU A 218 14.16 3.76 -4.86
CA GLU A 218 14.37 2.30 -4.83
C GLU A 218 14.71 1.80 -3.41
N PRO A 219 15.71 2.35 -2.68
CA PRO A 219 16.11 1.79 -1.39
C PRO A 219 15.19 2.16 -0.21
N VAL A 220 14.51 3.32 -0.24
CA VAL A 220 13.72 3.82 0.90
C VAL A 220 12.35 4.42 0.52
N PRO A 221 11.55 3.78 -0.37
CA PRO A 221 10.28 4.33 -0.87
C PRO A 221 9.26 4.58 0.24
N TYR A 222 9.23 3.71 1.25
CA TYR A 222 8.37 3.84 2.42
C TYR A 222 8.74 5.07 3.25
N HIS A 223 10.03 5.22 3.59
CA HIS A 223 10.48 6.28 4.48
C HIS A 223 10.25 7.68 3.88
N LEU A 224 10.51 7.84 2.58
CA LEU A 224 10.22 9.10 1.87
C LEU A 224 8.73 9.47 1.94
N ARG A 225 7.82 8.50 1.77
CA ARG A 225 6.37 8.71 1.88
C ARG A 225 5.89 8.97 3.31
N THR A 226 6.67 8.59 4.32
CA THR A 226 6.36 8.94 5.72
C THR A 226 6.89 10.31 6.13
N LEU A 227 7.76 10.92 5.32
CA LEU A 227 8.39 12.21 5.60
C LEU A 227 7.78 13.36 4.82
N LEU A 228 7.26 13.11 3.61
CA LEU A 228 6.70 14.14 2.74
C LEU A 228 5.19 13.98 2.57
N GLU A 229 4.49 15.11 2.45
CA GLU A 229 3.10 15.11 2.02
C GLU A 229 3.00 14.74 0.52
N PRO A 230 1.86 14.18 0.05
CA PRO A 230 1.71 13.70 -1.33
C PRO A 230 2.13 14.68 -2.41
N ARG A 231 1.75 15.94 -2.26
CA ARG A 231 2.09 16.99 -3.23
C ARG A 231 3.59 17.27 -3.28
N GLU A 232 4.23 17.38 -2.13
CA GLU A 232 5.67 17.68 -2.02
C GLU A 232 6.50 16.54 -2.62
N PHE A 233 6.07 15.31 -2.37
CA PHE A 233 6.67 14.11 -2.95
C PHE A 233 6.55 14.09 -4.48
N LEU A 234 5.38 14.40 -5.01
CA LEU A 234 5.15 14.46 -6.46
C LEU A 234 5.92 15.60 -7.13
N GLU A 235 6.08 16.74 -6.45
CA GLU A 235 6.92 17.85 -6.90
C GLU A 235 8.40 17.43 -7.07
N GLN A 236 8.91 16.56 -6.20
CA GLN A 236 10.25 15.97 -6.33
C GLN A 236 10.40 15.04 -7.55
N LEU A 237 9.33 14.33 -7.90
CA LEU A 237 9.28 13.49 -9.08
C LEU A 237 8.93 14.24 -10.37
N ALA A 238 8.72 15.56 -10.31
CA ALA A 238 8.21 16.37 -11.41
C ALA A 238 6.82 15.90 -11.92
N VAL A 239 6.01 15.32 -11.03
CA VAL A 239 4.60 14.98 -11.28
C VAL A 239 3.74 16.17 -10.86
N THR A 240 3.87 17.26 -11.62
CA THR A 240 3.14 18.52 -11.40
C THR A 240 2.40 18.93 -12.67
N THR A 241 1.53 19.93 -12.59
CA THR A 241 0.77 20.43 -13.74
C THR A 241 1.62 21.22 -14.74
N ASP A 242 2.76 21.75 -14.31
CA ASP A 242 3.67 22.62 -15.06
C ASP A 242 4.96 21.94 -15.52
N ALA A 243 5.24 20.71 -15.07
CA ALA A 243 6.41 19.94 -15.50
C ALA A 243 6.44 19.68 -17.01
N GLY A 244 7.64 19.55 -17.59
CA GLY A 244 7.82 19.14 -18.98
C GLY A 244 7.26 17.74 -19.24
N GLU A 245 6.76 17.47 -20.45
CA GLU A 245 6.07 16.19 -20.76
C GLU A 245 6.92 14.96 -20.43
N LEU A 246 8.20 14.96 -20.81
CA LEU A 246 9.11 13.83 -20.56
C LEU A 246 9.37 13.62 -19.07
N GLU A 247 9.58 14.70 -18.31
CA GLU A 247 9.83 14.61 -16.88
C GLU A 247 8.59 14.12 -16.13
N PHE A 248 7.41 14.59 -16.54
CA PHE A 248 6.13 14.16 -16.00
C PHE A 248 5.89 12.65 -16.25
N GLU A 249 6.11 12.18 -17.48
CA GLU A 249 5.99 10.77 -17.84
C GLU A 249 6.95 9.88 -17.03
N GLN A 250 8.21 10.31 -16.87
CA GLN A 250 9.22 9.59 -16.09
C GLN A 250 8.93 9.62 -14.58
N GLY A 251 8.41 10.74 -14.08
CA GLY A 251 8.03 10.91 -12.68
C GLY A 251 6.96 9.92 -12.26
N ILE A 252 5.90 9.78 -13.09
CA ILE A 252 4.84 8.79 -12.85
C ILE A 252 5.38 7.37 -12.93
N ALA A 253 6.21 7.06 -13.94
CA ALA A 253 6.82 5.74 -14.04
C ALA A 253 7.64 5.38 -12.79
N THR A 254 8.40 6.34 -12.25
CA THR A 254 9.20 6.16 -11.04
C THR A 254 8.31 5.95 -9.81
N LEU A 255 7.25 6.76 -9.64
CA LEU A 255 6.32 6.63 -8.53
C LEU A 255 5.69 5.23 -8.46
N LEU A 256 5.29 4.70 -9.62
CA LEU A 256 4.59 3.42 -9.74
C LEU A 256 5.53 2.21 -9.69
N ALA A 257 6.77 2.36 -10.17
CA ALA A 257 7.78 1.30 -10.11
C ALA A 257 8.26 1.04 -8.67
N GLU A 258 8.28 2.07 -7.82
CA GLU A 258 8.83 2.00 -6.47
C GLU A 258 7.75 2.24 -5.39
N PRO A 259 6.79 1.30 -5.21
CA PRO A 259 5.79 1.40 -4.15
C PRO A 259 6.42 1.22 -2.77
N SER A 260 5.77 1.72 -1.72
CA SER A 260 6.24 1.47 -0.34
C SER A 260 6.04 0.02 0.12
N GLY A 261 5.26 -0.76 -0.62
CA GLY A 261 4.80 -2.09 -0.21
C GLY A 261 3.61 -2.04 0.76
N ASN A 262 3.05 -0.85 1.03
CA ASN A 262 1.90 -0.66 1.89
C ASN A 262 0.87 0.25 1.22
N PHE A 263 -0.25 -0.34 0.78
CA PHE A 263 -1.32 0.37 0.09
C PHE A 263 -1.86 1.58 0.90
N THR A 264 -1.99 1.46 2.22
CA THR A 264 -2.48 2.57 3.06
C THR A 264 -1.52 3.77 3.05
N VAL A 265 -0.23 3.53 2.87
CA VAL A 265 0.78 4.59 2.71
C VAL A 265 0.79 5.12 1.28
N ASP A 266 0.61 4.27 0.27
CA ASP A 266 0.69 4.66 -1.13
C ASP A 266 -0.57 5.38 -1.66
N GLU A 267 -1.76 5.05 -1.13
CA GLU A 267 -3.05 5.53 -1.63
C GLU A 267 -3.15 7.08 -1.71
N PRO A 268 -2.72 7.88 -0.71
CA PRO A 268 -2.73 9.34 -0.81
C PRO A 268 -1.90 9.88 -1.99
N PHE A 269 -0.74 9.26 -2.28
CA PHE A 269 0.15 9.67 -3.37
C PHE A 269 -0.44 9.32 -4.73
N LEU A 270 -1.10 8.16 -4.84
CA LEU A 270 -1.82 7.77 -6.05
C LEU A 270 -3.01 8.71 -6.31
N ASN A 271 -3.76 9.08 -5.28
CA ASN A 271 -4.87 10.02 -5.40
C ASN A 271 -4.42 11.40 -5.89
N GLU A 272 -3.31 11.93 -5.36
CA GLU A 272 -2.73 13.20 -5.82
C GLU A 272 -2.21 13.07 -7.26
N MET A 273 -1.54 11.97 -7.60
CA MET A 273 -1.12 11.68 -8.98
C MET A 273 -2.31 11.70 -9.94
N TYR A 274 -3.44 11.05 -9.60
CA TYR A 274 -4.65 11.06 -10.42
C TYR A 274 -5.20 12.47 -10.62
N GLN A 275 -5.17 13.33 -9.60
CA GLN A 275 -5.60 14.72 -9.72
C GLN A 275 -4.71 15.51 -10.67
N VAL A 276 -3.39 15.33 -10.60
CA VAL A 276 -2.45 15.98 -11.53
C VAL A 276 -2.67 15.49 -12.96
N VAL A 277 -2.81 14.17 -13.17
CA VAL A 277 -3.12 13.57 -14.47
C VAL A 277 -4.43 14.13 -15.03
N ALA A 278 -5.48 14.20 -14.21
CA ALA A 278 -6.77 14.76 -14.59
C ALA A 278 -6.66 16.25 -14.98
N THR A 279 -5.91 17.04 -14.21
CA THR A 279 -5.74 18.48 -14.46
C THR A 279 -4.91 18.78 -15.70
N ARG A 280 -3.90 17.94 -15.99
CA ARG A 280 -3.15 18.01 -17.26
C ARG A 280 -3.95 17.47 -18.44
N GLY A 281 -5.03 16.73 -18.17
CA GLY A 281 -5.93 16.23 -19.18
C GLY A 281 -6.68 17.36 -19.89
N GLY A 282 -6.83 17.22 -21.21
CA GLY A 282 -7.54 18.16 -22.05
C GLY A 282 -7.49 17.72 -23.53
N PRO A 283 -8.24 18.37 -24.42
CA PRO A 283 -8.23 18.04 -25.83
C PRO A 283 -6.81 18.09 -26.42
N GLY A 284 -6.36 16.99 -27.05
CA GLY A 284 -5.03 16.91 -27.64
C GLY A 284 -3.86 16.63 -26.67
N ALA A 285 -4.13 16.27 -25.41
CA ALA A 285 -3.11 15.92 -24.41
C ALA A 285 -2.50 14.53 -24.64
N GLN A 286 -1.85 14.32 -25.79
CA GLN A 286 -1.28 13.02 -26.19
C GLN A 286 -0.26 12.46 -25.19
N HIS A 287 0.47 13.33 -24.48
CA HIS A 287 1.40 12.90 -23.42
C HIS A 287 0.69 12.24 -22.25
N VAL A 288 -0.51 12.71 -21.88
CA VAL A 288 -1.31 12.10 -20.81
C VAL A 288 -1.79 10.71 -21.23
N LEU A 289 -2.18 10.52 -22.50
CA LEU A 289 -2.54 9.18 -23.00
C LEU A 289 -1.35 8.21 -23.01
N ARG A 290 -0.11 8.70 -23.17
CA ARG A 290 1.11 7.86 -23.00
C ARG A 290 1.30 7.45 -21.54
N VAL A 291 1.02 8.34 -20.58
CA VAL A 291 1.01 8.02 -19.15
C VAL A 291 0.00 6.92 -18.83
N LEU A 292 -1.25 7.07 -19.32
CA LEU A 292 -2.29 6.05 -19.10
C LEU A 292 -1.93 4.68 -19.69
N GLY A 293 -1.07 4.65 -20.71
CA GLY A 293 -0.58 3.43 -21.36
C GLY A 293 0.67 2.82 -20.74
N GLN A 294 1.19 3.37 -19.65
CA GLN A 294 2.32 2.76 -18.95
C GLN A 294 1.89 1.43 -18.28
N PRO A 295 2.75 0.40 -18.25
CA PRO A 295 2.38 -0.93 -17.76
C PRO A 295 1.87 -0.97 -16.32
N LEU A 296 2.37 -0.09 -15.46
CA LEU A 296 2.02 -0.03 -14.05
C LEU A 296 0.91 0.99 -13.75
N PHE A 297 0.38 1.69 -14.77
CA PHE A 297 -0.64 2.70 -14.54
C PHE A 297 -1.99 2.04 -14.18
N PRO A 298 -2.55 2.31 -12.99
CA PRO A 298 -3.79 1.70 -12.51
C PRO A 298 -5.01 2.37 -13.16
N LEU A 299 -5.26 2.08 -14.44
CA LEU A 299 -6.31 2.70 -15.25
C LEU A 299 -7.71 2.56 -14.61
N GLU A 300 -8.02 1.41 -14.01
CA GLU A 300 -9.31 1.19 -13.36
C GLU A 300 -9.54 2.18 -12.21
N GLU A 301 -8.53 2.38 -11.35
CA GLU A 301 -8.63 3.30 -10.21
C GLU A 301 -8.70 4.74 -10.68
N PHE A 302 -7.96 5.11 -11.72
CA PHE A 302 -8.06 6.45 -12.32
C PHE A 302 -9.48 6.75 -12.81
N ILE A 303 -10.13 5.80 -13.51
CA ILE A 303 -11.53 5.96 -13.95
C ILE A 303 -12.46 6.13 -12.75
N GLN A 304 -12.27 5.36 -11.67
CA GLN A 304 -13.11 5.47 -10.48
C GLN A 304 -12.93 6.80 -9.72
N ARG A 305 -11.69 7.28 -9.62
CA ARG A 305 -11.35 8.48 -8.84
C ARG A 305 -11.54 9.77 -9.62
N GLN A 306 -11.39 9.73 -10.94
CA GLN A 306 -11.45 10.88 -11.85
C GLN A 306 -12.30 10.57 -13.10
N PRO A 307 -13.58 10.18 -12.95
CA PRO A 307 -14.40 9.66 -14.06
C PRO A 307 -14.55 10.65 -15.21
N GLU A 308 -14.84 11.92 -14.93
CA GLU A 308 -15.01 12.95 -15.97
C GLU A 308 -13.74 13.17 -16.79
N ALA A 309 -12.58 13.23 -16.12
CA ALA A 309 -11.30 13.43 -16.78
C ALA A 309 -10.87 12.18 -17.58
N ALA A 310 -11.11 10.99 -17.04
CA ALA A 310 -10.85 9.74 -17.74
C ALA A 310 -11.70 9.64 -19.01
N VAL A 311 -12.98 9.96 -18.94
CA VAL A 311 -13.88 9.99 -20.10
C VAL A 311 -13.40 11.00 -21.13
N ALA A 312 -13.06 12.22 -20.71
CA ALA A 312 -12.59 13.27 -21.63
C ALA A 312 -11.31 12.84 -22.39
N LEU A 313 -10.35 12.22 -21.70
CA LEU A 313 -9.10 11.73 -22.29
C LEU A 313 -9.35 10.57 -23.25
N LEU A 314 -10.11 9.56 -22.83
CA LEU A 314 -10.36 8.36 -23.62
C LEU A 314 -11.28 8.63 -24.82
N ALA A 315 -12.20 9.60 -24.71
CA ALA A 315 -13.08 9.99 -25.80
C ALA A 315 -12.38 10.78 -26.91
N ASP A 316 -11.24 11.44 -26.63
CA ASP A 316 -10.48 12.24 -27.60
C ASP A 316 -9.92 11.38 -28.75
N ASN A 317 -9.50 10.14 -28.44
CA ASN A 317 -9.00 9.18 -29.42
C ASN A 317 -9.49 7.76 -29.11
N ILE A 318 -10.63 7.39 -29.70
CA ILE A 318 -11.25 6.08 -29.48
C ILE A 318 -10.34 4.91 -29.86
N GLN A 319 -9.52 5.05 -30.90
CA GLN A 319 -8.62 3.98 -31.35
C GLN A 319 -7.55 3.71 -30.29
N GLN A 320 -6.95 4.77 -29.75
CA GLN A 320 -5.94 4.66 -28.68
C GLN A 320 -6.58 4.20 -27.37
N ALA A 321 -7.77 4.68 -27.02
CA ALA A 321 -8.51 4.19 -25.86
C ALA A 321 -8.79 2.69 -25.97
N THR A 322 -9.17 2.20 -27.16
CA THR A 322 -9.39 0.78 -27.41
C THR A 322 -8.10 -0.03 -27.23
N ASP A 323 -6.95 0.51 -27.66
CA ASP A 323 -5.64 -0.13 -27.45
C ASP A 323 -5.25 -0.16 -25.96
N LEU A 324 -5.48 0.93 -25.23
CA LEU A 324 -5.24 1.02 -23.79
C LEU A 324 -6.10 0.02 -23.01
N VAL A 325 -7.40 -0.05 -23.31
CA VAL A 325 -8.30 -0.99 -22.64
C VAL A 325 -7.95 -2.44 -23.01
N SER A 326 -7.59 -2.72 -24.27
CA SER A 326 -7.13 -4.07 -24.67
C SER A 326 -5.85 -4.49 -23.95
N GLY A 327 -4.95 -3.54 -23.70
CA GLY A 327 -3.66 -3.76 -23.07
C GLY A 327 -3.69 -3.73 -21.54
N SER A 328 -4.87 -3.59 -20.92
CA SER A 328 -4.99 -3.56 -19.47
C SER A 328 -4.62 -4.90 -18.84
N ASP A 329 -4.22 -4.88 -17.56
CA ASP A 329 -3.78 -6.07 -16.84
C ASP A 329 -4.90 -7.14 -16.81
N PRO A 330 -4.69 -8.34 -17.36
CA PRO A 330 -5.74 -9.35 -17.50
C PRO A 330 -6.17 -10.00 -16.18
N VAL A 331 -5.43 -9.78 -15.08
CA VAL A 331 -5.69 -10.40 -13.78
C VAL A 331 -6.32 -9.40 -12.82
N VAL A 332 -5.71 -8.23 -12.66
CA VAL A 332 -6.10 -7.24 -11.65
C VAL A 332 -7.19 -6.31 -12.15
N SER A 333 -7.07 -5.84 -13.40
CA SER A 333 -8.01 -4.91 -14.04
C SER A 333 -8.28 -5.30 -15.50
N PRO A 334 -8.92 -6.46 -15.73
CA PRO A 334 -9.14 -6.99 -17.08
C PRO A 334 -9.96 -6.01 -17.95
N PRO A 335 -9.83 -6.08 -19.29
CA PRO A 335 -10.48 -5.12 -20.19
C PRO A 335 -11.99 -4.98 -19.97
N ALA A 336 -12.70 -6.09 -19.73
CA ALA A 336 -14.13 -6.09 -19.44
C ALA A 336 -14.49 -5.32 -18.16
N ARG A 337 -13.62 -5.37 -17.15
CA ARG A 337 -13.78 -4.60 -15.90
C ARG A 337 -13.54 -3.12 -16.11
N ILE A 338 -12.61 -2.74 -17.00
CA ILE A 338 -12.42 -1.35 -17.41
C ILE A 338 -13.67 -0.82 -18.13
N ILE A 339 -14.22 -1.58 -19.07
CA ILE A 339 -15.49 -1.24 -19.73
C ILE A 339 -16.61 -1.07 -18.71
N TYR A 340 -16.71 -1.98 -17.74
CA TYR A 340 -17.69 -1.88 -16.66
C TYR A 340 -17.57 -0.56 -15.86
N ARG A 341 -16.35 -0.11 -15.54
CA ARG A 341 -16.15 1.21 -14.90
C ARG A 341 -16.55 2.37 -15.82
N LEU A 342 -16.34 2.22 -17.13
CA LEU A 342 -16.74 3.22 -18.11
C LEU A 342 -18.25 3.24 -18.34
N ILE A 343 -18.99 2.13 -18.18
CA ILE A 343 -20.46 2.14 -18.21
C ILE A 343 -20.97 3.09 -17.13
N TYR A 344 -20.44 2.97 -15.91
CA TYR A 344 -20.80 3.86 -14.81
C TYR A 344 -20.42 5.32 -15.08
N ALA A 345 -19.25 5.58 -15.67
CA ALA A 345 -18.74 6.93 -15.90
C ALA A 345 -19.37 7.64 -17.13
N ASP A 346 -19.49 6.95 -18.25
CA ASP A 346 -20.06 7.45 -19.52
C ASP A 346 -20.49 6.27 -20.43
N PRO A 347 -21.78 5.89 -20.44
CA PRO A 347 -22.32 4.82 -21.28
C PRO A 347 -22.06 4.99 -22.77
N ALA A 348 -21.94 6.24 -23.25
CA ALA A 348 -21.70 6.54 -24.65
C ALA A 348 -20.30 6.12 -25.10
N LEU A 349 -19.28 6.40 -24.30
CA LEU A 349 -17.91 5.96 -24.51
C LEU A 349 -17.81 4.43 -24.38
N ALA A 350 -18.44 3.85 -23.36
CA ALA A 350 -18.47 2.40 -23.20
C ALA A 350 -19.08 1.70 -24.43
N SER A 351 -20.23 2.17 -24.92
CA SER A 351 -20.86 1.67 -26.17
C SER A 351 -19.91 1.78 -27.36
N ARG A 352 -19.27 2.94 -27.56
CA ARG A 352 -18.31 3.14 -28.66
C ARG A 352 -17.12 2.18 -28.59
N LEU A 353 -16.60 1.90 -27.39
CA LEU A 353 -15.51 0.94 -27.22
C LEU A 353 -15.94 -0.50 -27.54
N ILE A 354 -17.15 -0.90 -27.11
CA ILE A 354 -17.72 -2.20 -27.48
C ILE A 354 -17.81 -2.36 -29.00
N GLN A 355 -18.24 -1.32 -29.71
CA GLN A 355 -18.30 -1.33 -31.18
C GLN A 355 -16.91 -1.47 -31.81
N GLN A 356 -15.89 -0.80 -31.24
CA GLN A 356 -14.51 -0.96 -31.72
C GLN A 356 -13.97 -2.37 -31.48
N PHE A 357 -14.25 -2.97 -30.33
CA PHE A 357 -13.86 -4.36 -30.05
C PHE A 357 -14.54 -5.36 -30.97
N GLU A 358 -15.83 -5.17 -31.23
CA GLU A 358 -16.59 -5.93 -32.21
C GLU A 358 -15.94 -5.84 -33.60
N HIS A 359 -15.63 -4.62 -34.07
CA HIS A 359 -14.98 -4.42 -35.38
C HIS A 359 -13.58 -5.04 -35.48
N ARG A 360 -12.89 -5.21 -34.35
CA ARG A 360 -11.58 -5.87 -34.26
C ARG A 360 -11.70 -7.40 -34.10
N GLY A 361 -12.91 -7.95 -34.08
CA GLY A 361 -13.15 -9.38 -33.90
C GLY A 361 -12.91 -9.88 -32.47
N GLN A 362 -12.96 -9.00 -31.47
CA GLN A 362 -12.81 -9.34 -30.05
C GLN A 362 -14.16 -9.70 -29.43
N GLU A 363 -14.87 -10.66 -30.02
CA GLU A 363 -16.25 -11.01 -29.62
C GLU A 363 -16.33 -11.51 -28.18
N GLU A 364 -15.36 -12.30 -27.71
CA GLU A 364 -15.32 -12.81 -26.33
C GLU A 364 -15.29 -11.65 -25.31
N LEU A 365 -14.48 -10.62 -25.57
CA LEU A 365 -14.40 -9.45 -24.72
C LEU A 365 -15.73 -8.67 -24.70
N VAL A 366 -16.40 -8.53 -25.85
CA VAL A 366 -17.72 -7.90 -25.93
C VAL A 366 -18.73 -8.64 -25.06
N VAL A 367 -18.78 -9.97 -25.19
CA VAL A 367 -19.67 -10.84 -24.43
C VAL A 367 -19.38 -10.76 -22.93
N GLU A 368 -18.10 -10.81 -22.53
CA GLU A 368 -17.72 -10.68 -21.12
C GLU A 368 -18.08 -9.31 -20.55
N SER A 369 -17.86 -8.23 -21.30
CA SER A 369 -18.17 -6.86 -20.86
C SER A 369 -19.67 -6.68 -20.60
N LEU A 370 -20.54 -7.27 -21.42
CA LEU A 370 -21.99 -7.27 -21.18
C LEU A 370 -22.36 -8.01 -19.90
N ALA A 371 -21.69 -9.13 -19.60
CA ALA A 371 -21.98 -9.96 -18.45
C ALA A 371 -21.49 -9.36 -17.12
N TYR A 372 -20.59 -8.36 -17.14
CA TYR A 372 -20.00 -7.78 -15.94
C TYR A 372 -21.01 -7.10 -15.01
N ILE A 373 -22.13 -6.60 -15.55
CA ILE A 373 -23.19 -5.95 -14.76
C ILE A 373 -24.08 -6.95 -14.00
N ALA A 374 -23.86 -8.27 -14.13
CA ALA A 374 -24.84 -9.29 -13.74
C ALA A 374 -25.36 -9.22 -12.30
N TYR A 375 -24.59 -8.66 -11.36
CA TYR A 375 -24.96 -8.59 -9.95
C TYR A 375 -25.31 -7.17 -9.48
N ASP A 376 -25.41 -6.19 -10.37
CA ASP A 376 -25.46 -4.79 -9.97
C ASP A 376 -26.73 -4.43 -9.22
N GLN A 377 -27.88 -4.95 -9.66
CA GLN A 377 -29.15 -4.75 -8.95
C GLN A 377 -29.10 -5.30 -7.52
N ASP A 378 -28.61 -6.54 -7.37
CA ASP A 378 -28.51 -7.21 -6.08
C ASP A 378 -27.46 -6.56 -5.16
N ARG A 379 -26.31 -6.17 -5.70
CA ARG A 379 -25.25 -5.47 -4.96
C ARG A 379 -25.71 -4.11 -4.47
N LEU A 380 -26.36 -3.34 -5.33
CA LEU A 380 -26.89 -2.03 -4.98
C LEU A 380 -27.98 -2.11 -3.91
N ALA A 381 -28.84 -3.14 -3.97
CA ALA A 381 -29.85 -3.38 -2.94
C ALA A 381 -29.25 -3.74 -1.56
N ARG A 382 -28.14 -4.49 -1.54
CA ARG A 382 -27.45 -4.88 -0.30
C ARG A 382 -26.58 -3.77 0.27
N VAL A 383 -25.89 -3.03 -0.60
CA VAL A 383 -24.93 -1.98 -0.23
C VAL A 383 -25.24 -0.70 -1.02
N PRO A 384 -26.15 0.13 -0.50
CA PRO A 384 -26.41 1.45 -1.08
C PRO A 384 -25.14 2.30 -1.08
N GLY A 385 -24.87 2.99 -2.19
CA GLY A 385 -23.72 3.91 -2.34
C GLY A 385 -22.48 3.31 -3.02
N LEU A 386 -22.55 2.07 -3.53
CA LEU A 386 -21.54 1.57 -4.46
C LEU A 386 -21.52 2.41 -5.75
N PRO A 387 -20.36 2.56 -6.44
CA PRO A 387 -20.27 3.20 -7.74
C PRO A 387 -20.84 2.27 -8.84
N ILE A 388 -22.15 2.05 -8.75
CA ILE A 388 -23.02 1.22 -9.59
C ILE A 388 -24.26 2.06 -9.89
N SER A 389 -24.77 2.01 -11.13
CA SER A 389 -26.01 2.71 -11.51
C SER A 389 -26.77 1.93 -12.55
N LEU A 390 -27.96 1.46 -12.17
CA LEU A 390 -28.88 0.77 -13.07
C LEU A 390 -29.35 1.72 -14.19
N GLU A 391 -29.39 3.03 -13.92
CA GLU A 391 -29.69 4.05 -14.91
C GLU A 391 -28.62 4.10 -16.01
N GLN A 392 -27.33 4.10 -15.63
CA GLN A 392 -26.22 4.07 -16.57
C GLN A 392 -26.16 2.74 -17.34
N ASP A 393 -26.44 1.61 -16.67
CA ASP A 393 -26.56 0.30 -17.34
C ASP A 393 -27.68 0.32 -18.38
N GLY A 394 -28.83 0.91 -18.05
CA GLY A 394 -29.97 1.05 -18.96
C GLY A 394 -29.62 1.91 -20.18
N GLU A 395 -28.99 3.08 -19.96
CA GLU A 395 -28.54 3.95 -21.04
C GLU A 395 -27.50 3.26 -21.95
N PHE A 396 -26.61 2.46 -21.37
CA PHE A 396 -25.64 1.67 -22.12
C PHE A 396 -26.33 0.65 -23.03
N LEU A 397 -27.31 -0.10 -22.53
CA LEU A 397 -28.10 -1.06 -23.32
C LEU A 397 -28.89 -0.37 -24.43
N GLU A 398 -29.51 0.78 -24.13
CA GLU A 398 -30.23 1.58 -25.12
C GLU A 398 -29.31 2.02 -26.26
N ARG A 399 -28.10 2.50 -25.93
CA ARG A 399 -27.12 2.93 -26.95
C ARG A 399 -26.64 1.78 -27.81
N LEU A 400 -26.33 0.63 -27.22
CA LEU A 400 -25.98 -0.57 -27.97
C LEU A 400 -27.11 -0.98 -28.93
N LEU A 401 -28.36 -0.95 -28.48
CA LEU A 401 -29.51 -1.26 -29.32
C LEU A 401 -29.64 -0.27 -30.49
N ARG A 402 -29.49 1.03 -30.23
CA ARG A 402 -29.59 2.07 -31.26
C ARG A 402 -28.47 1.98 -32.29
N ASP A 403 -27.25 1.71 -31.84
CA ASP A 403 -26.06 1.78 -32.69
C ASP A 403 -25.78 0.47 -33.44
N GLN A 404 -26.10 -0.69 -32.84
CA GLN A 404 -25.82 -2.02 -33.42
C GLN A 404 -27.07 -2.79 -33.86
N GLY A 405 -28.24 -2.42 -33.35
CA GLY A 405 -29.51 -3.03 -33.72
C GLY A 405 -29.92 -4.26 -32.90
N VAL A 406 -31.18 -4.66 -33.11
CA VAL A 406 -31.87 -5.72 -32.36
C VAL A 406 -31.17 -7.07 -32.47
N ASP A 407 -30.85 -7.48 -33.70
CA ASP A 407 -30.29 -8.82 -33.96
C ASP A 407 -28.91 -8.97 -33.32
N TRP A 408 -28.09 -7.93 -33.43
CA TRP A 408 -26.75 -7.91 -32.84
C TRP A 408 -26.81 -8.01 -31.31
N LEU A 409 -27.61 -7.16 -30.65
CA LEU A 409 -27.70 -7.14 -29.20
C LEU A 409 -28.28 -8.46 -28.66
N GLY A 410 -29.31 -9.00 -29.33
CA GLY A 410 -29.88 -10.30 -28.98
C GLY A 410 -28.87 -11.44 -29.10
N GLN A 411 -28.07 -11.46 -30.17
CA GLN A 411 -27.03 -12.47 -30.36
C GLN A 411 -25.96 -12.38 -29.27
N ARG A 412 -25.42 -11.19 -28.99
CA ARG A 412 -24.35 -11.02 -27.98
C ARG A 412 -24.82 -11.30 -26.56
N LEU A 413 -26.06 -10.93 -26.21
CA LEU A 413 -26.66 -11.31 -24.93
C LEU A 413 -26.88 -12.82 -24.83
N GLY A 414 -27.35 -13.48 -25.90
CA GLY A 414 -27.50 -14.93 -25.93
C GLY A 414 -26.18 -15.66 -25.69
N GLN A 415 -25.11 -15.21 -26.38
CA GLN A 415 -23.76 -15.72 -26.16
C GLN A 415 -23.27 -15.51 -24.72
N ALA A 416 -23.61 -14.39 -24.08
CA ALA A 416 -23.28 -14.16 -22.67
C ALA A 416 -23.99 -15.15 -21.74
N PHE A 417 -25.28 -15.41 -21.96
CA PHE A 417 -26.01 -16.43 -21.20
C PHE A 417 -25.41 -17.82 -21.38
N ASP A 418 -25.09 -18.23 -22.61
CA ASP A 418 -24.50 -19.54 -22.91
C ASP A 418 -23.11 -19.71 -22.30
N LEU A 419 -22.25 -18.68 -22.46
CA LEU A 419 -20.90 -18.68 -21.91
C LEU A 419 -20.92 -18.85 -20.40
N PHE A 420 -21.73 -18.05 -19.69
CA PHE A 420 -21.77 -18.09 -18.23
C PHE A 420 -22.57 -19.27 -17.69
N GLU A 421 -23.48 -19.87 -18.48
CA GLU A 421 -24.04 -21.18 -18.16
C GLU A 421 -22.96 -22.27 -18.19
N ALA A 422 -22.12 -22.29 -19.23
CA ALA A 422 -21.02 -23.24 -19.32
C ALA A 422 -20.01 -23.05 -18.17
N ARG A 423 -19.65 -21.80 -17.84
CA ARG A 423 -18.77 -21.47 -16.69
C ARG A 423 -19.41 -21.89 -15.36
N SER A 424 -20.72 -21.71 -15.20
CA SER A 424 -21.48 -22.13 -14.01
C SER A 424 -21.47 -23.66 -13.85
N ARG A 425 -21.72 -24.40 -14.93
CA ARG A 425 -21.64 -25.88 -14.95
C ARG A 425 -20.23 -26.37 -14.64
N ALA A 426 -19.20 -25.65 -15.09
CA ALA A 426 -17.79 -25.90 -14.77
C ALA A 426 -17.37 -25.46 -13.36
N GLY A 427 -18.26 -24.82 -12.58
CA GLY A 427 -17.97 -24.34 -11.23
C GLY A 427 -17.07 -23.10 -11.18
N GLN A 428 -16.90 -22.39 -12.29
CA GLN A 428 -16.08 -21.18 -12.38
C GLN A 428 -16.84 -19.92 -11.90
N VAL A 429 -18.17 -19.93 -12.02
CA VAL A 429 -19.06 -18.87 -11.50
C VAL A 429 -20.21 -19.49 -10.72
N SER A 430 -20.95 -18.65 -9.98
CA SER A 430 -22.10 -19.10 -9.19
C SER A 430 -23.23 -19.63 -10.06
N ARG A 431 -24.00 -20.59 -9.53
CA ARG A 431 -25.15 -21.19 -10.22
C ARG A 431 -26.28 -20.21 -10.49
N ASP A 432 -26.37 -19.14 -9.71
CA ASP A 432 -27.39 -18.10 -9.88
C ASP A 432 -27.01 -17.03 -10.90
N PHE A 433 -25.82 -17.08 -11.51
CA PHE A 433 -25.30 -16.03 -12.39
C PHE A 433 -26.32 -15.59 -13.46
N ASN A 434 -26.83 -16.52 -14.27
CA ASN A 434 -27.77 -16.18 -15.35
C ASN A 434 -29.09 -15.61 -14.81
N SER A 435 -29.54 -16.04 -13.63
CA SER A 435 -30.72 -15.44 -13.00
C SER A 435 -30.45 -13.99 -12.62
N GLN A 436 -29.32 -13.72 -11.97
CA GLN A 436 -28.93 -12.39 -11.53
C GLN A 436 -28.70 -11.47 -12.73
N PHE A 437 -28.01 -11.97 -13.76
CA PHE A 437 -27.76 -11.24 -14.99
C PHE A 437 -29.06 -10.79 -15.64
N ARG A 438 -30.02 -11.71 -15.81
CA ARG A 438 -31.34 -11.37 -16.35
C ARG A 438 -32.05 -10.34 -15.49
N THR A 439 -32.11 -10.52 -14.16
CA THR A 439 -32.82 -9.58 -13.28
C THR A 439 -32.19 -8.19 -13.31
N THR A 440 -30.86 -8.11 -13.39
CA THR A 440 -30.17 -6.82 -13.53
C THR A 440 -30.47 -6.17 -14.88
N LEU A 441 -30.45 -6.91 -15.99
CA LEU A 441 -30.82 -6.38 -17.32
C LEU A 441 -32.26 -5.85 -17.34
N GLU A 442 -33.20 -6.58 -16.75
CA GLU A 442 -34.61 -6.16 -16.65
C GLU A 442 -34.76 -4.90 -15.77
N ALA A 443 -34.05 -4.83 -14.64
CA ALA A 443 -34.04 -3.68 -13.75
C ALA A 443 -33.44 -2.44 -14.42
N ALA A 444 -32.27 -2.57 -15.07
CA ALA A 444 -31.64 -1.50 -15.84
C ALA A 444 -32.52 -1.02 -17.00
N THR A 445 -33.17 -1.93 -17.72
CA THR A 445 -34.12 -1.56 -18.77
C THR A 445 -35.29 -0.73 -18.22
N SER A 446 -35.77 -1.05 -17.02
CA SER A 446 -36.91 -0.35 -16.39
C SER A 446 -36.62 1.09 -15.97
N THR A 447 -35.35 1.52 -15.94
CA THR A 447 -34.99 2.91 -15.63
C THR A 447 -35.10 3.85 -16.84
N LEU A 448 -35.24 3.29 -18.05
CA LEU A 448 -35.37 4.08 -19.28
C LEU A 448 -36.72 4.81 -19.34
N SER A 449 -36.72 5.99 -19.96
CA SER A 449 -37.92 6.83 -20.08
C SER A 449 -38.77 6.59 -21.32
N ASP A 450 -38.25 5.85 -22.31
CA ASP A 450 -38.96 5.52 -23.55
C ASP A 450 -39.58 4.12 -23.45
N ASP A 451 -40.91 4.06 -23.26
CA ASP A 451 -41.68 2.82 -23.16
C ASP A 451 -41.48 1.88 -24.36
N SER A 452 -41.22 2.42 -25.56
CA SER A 452 -40.94 1.61 -26.75
C SER A 452 -39.58 0.91 -26.63
N MET A 453 -38.57 1.62 -26.13
CA MET A 453 -37.24 1.06 -25.88
C MET A 453 -37.29 0.02 -24.75
N VAL A 454 -38.03 0.31 -23.67
CA VAL A 454 -38.25 -0.63 -22.56
C VAL A 454 -38.86 -1.93 -23.08
N SER A 455 -39.94 -1.85 -23.87
CA SER A 455 -40.59 -3.02 -24.44
C SER A 455 -39.66 -3.81 -25.36
N GLN A 456 -38.91 -3.12 -26.22
CA GLN A 456 -38.03 -3.76 -27.20
C GLN A 456 -36.85 -4.47 -26.53
N LEU A 457 -36.17 -3.81 -25.58
CA LEU A 457 -35.10 -4.42 -24.80
C LEU A 457 -35.60 -5.60 -23.96
N GLY A 458 -36.78 -5.47 -23.34
CA GLY A 458 -37.42 -6.56 -22.60
C GLY A 458 -37.64 -7.82 -23.46
N GLU A 459 -38.12 -7.66 -24.71
CA GLU A 459 -38.27 -8.77 -25.64
C GLU A 459 -36.93 -9.40 -26.03
N ILE A 460 -35.90 -8.58 -26.27
CA ILE A 460 -34.54 -9.05 -26.62
C ILE A 460 -33.97 -9.87 -25.47
N ILE A 461 -34.03 -9.36 -24.24
CA ILE A 461 -33.52 -10.02 -23.03
C ILE A 461 -34.26 -11.34 -22.79
N ALA A 462 -35.59 -11.35 -22.91
CA ALA A 462 -36.39 -12.55 -22.71
C ALA A 462 -36.04 -13.66 -23.74
N LYS A 463 -35.82 -13.29 -25.01
CA LYS A 463 -35.41 -14.22 -26.07
C LYS A 463 -33.98 -14.74 -25.83
N ALA A 464 -33.05 -13.85 -25.51
CA ALA A 464 -31.65 -14.21 -25.24
C ALA A 464 -31.53 -15.18 -24.06
N ALA A 465 -32.25 -14.92 -22.97
CA ALA A 465 -32.23 -15.78 -21.78
C ALA A 465 -32.90 -17.15 -21.99
N ALA A 466 -33.76 -17.29 -22.99
CA ALA A 466 -34.44 -18.55 -23.32
C ALA A 466 -33.61 -19.46 -24.26
N GLY A 467 -32.52 -18.95 -24.85
CA GLY A 467 -31.72 -19.62 -25.89
C GLY A 467 -30.91 -20.85 -25.44
N GLY A 468 -30.79 -21.12 -24.13
CA GLY A 468 -29.95 -22.20 -23.59
C GLY A 468 -30.50 -23.64 -23.71
N ASP A 469 -31.69 -23.85 -24.29
CA ASP A 469 -32.34 -25.16 -24.41
C ASP A 469 -32.28 -25.78 -25.83
N GLY A 470 -31.44 -25.26 -26.73
CA GLY A 470 -31.41 -25.67 -28.14
C GLY A 470 -30.03 -25.75 -28.77
N GLY A 471 -29.18 -26.68 -28.31
CA GLY A 471 -27.90 -27.03 -28.92
C GLY A 471 -27.38 -28.37 -28.45
#